data_AF-A0A6L7SV84-F1
#
_entry.id   AF-A0A6L7SV84-F1
#
_cell.length_a   1.000
_cell.length_b   1.000
_cell.length_c   1.000
_cell.angle_alpha   90.00
_cell.angle_beta   90.00
_cell.angle_gamma   90.00
#
_symmetry.space_group_name_H-M   'P 1'
#
loop_
_entity.id
_entity.type
_entity.pdbx_description
1 polymer ?
#
loop_
_entity_poly.entity_id
_entity_poly.type
_entity_poly.pdbx_seq_one_letter_code
_entity_poly.pdbx_strand_id
1 'polypeptide(L)' 'MKRPRDTNQLAKTVVDIATGQAEDTKPKATPKRANGGHARASSMSSERRQEIARAAASARWGHDNG' A
#
# COMPACT_ATOMS: atom_id res chain seq x y z
N MET A 1 -7.56 9.70 14.74
CA MET A 1 -6.18 10.25 14.87
C MET A 1 -5.17 9.24 14.33
N LYS A 2 -4.00 9.65 13.80
CA LYS A 2 -2.94 8.69 13.40
C LYS A 2 -2.12 8.33 14.64
N ARG A 3 -1.98 7.03 14.95
CA ARG A 3 -1.20 6.60 16.12
C ARG A 3 0.28 6.97 15.96
N PRO A 4 0.95 7.41 17.04
CA PRO A 4 2.39 7.67 17.02
C PRO A 4 3.17 6.43 16.57
N ARG A 5 4.27 6.63 15.82
CA ARG A 5 5.18 5.54 15.44
C ARG A 5 6.20 5.21 16.53
N ASP A 6 6.46 6.16 17.41
CA ASP A 6 7.32 5.95 18.58
C ASP A 6 6.60 5.10 19.63
N THR A 7 7.32 4.14 20.20
CA THR A 7 6.76 3.16 21.13
C THR A 7 6.34 3.78 22.46
N ASN A 8 7.12 4.72 22.99
CA ASN A 8 6.82 5.35 24.29
C ASN A 8 5.57 6.22 24.17
N GLN A 9 5.50 7.02 23.11
CA GLN A 9 4.32 7.82 22.81
C GLN A 9 3.10 6.93 22.54
N LEU A 10 3.28 5.81 21.84
CA LEU A 10 2.20 4.85 21.61
C LEU A 10 1.67 4.28 22.93
N ALA A 11 2.54 3.82 23.82
CA ALA A 11 2.15 3.29 25.13
C ALA A 11 1.36 4.33 25.94
N LYS A 12 1.82 5.58 25.96
CA LYS A 12 1.13 6.69 26.63
C LYS A 12 -0.28 6.92 26.04
N THR A 13 -0.42 6.93 24.71
CA THR A 13 -1.75 7.06 24.08
C THR A 13 -2.69 5.90 24.41
N VAL A 14 -2.18 4.68 24.56
CA VAL A 14 -2.99 3.51 24.93
C VAL A 14 -3.51 3.66 26.36
N VAL A 15 -2.65 4.10 27.28
CA VAL A 15 -3.03 4.34 28.68
C VAL A 15 -4.07 5.46 28.76
N ASP A 16 -3.82 6.60 28.12
CA ASP A 16 -4.77 7.73 28.11
C ASP A 16 -6.16 7.33 27.60
N ILE A 17 -6.21 6.45 26.58
CA ILE A 17 -7.47 5.92 26.05
C ILE A 17 -8.15 4.99 27.06
N ALA A 18 -7.39 4.07 27.66
CA ALA A 18 -7.92 3.08 28.61
C ALA A 18 -8.45 3.73 29.90
N THR A 19 -7.88 4.86 30.32
CA THR A 19 -8.29 5.63 31.51
C THR A 19 -9.36 6.67 31.19
N GLY A 20 -9.76 6.84 29.94
CA GLY A 20 -10.74 7.85 29.52
C GLY A 20 -10.20 9.29 29.49
N GLN A 21 -8.88 9.46 29.60
CA GLN A 21 -8.21 10.76 29.44
C GLN A 21 -8.15 11.20 27.95
N ALA A 22 -8.30 10.27 27.01
CA ALA A 22 -8.38 10.54 25.59
C ALA A 22 -9.44 9.66 24.90
N GLU A 23 -10.06 10.16 23.83
CA GLU A 23 -11.00 9.39 23.02
C GLU A 23 -10.27 8.52 21.97
N ASP A 24 -10.68 7.26 21.82
CA ASP A 24 -10.19 6.38 20.76
C ASP A 24 -10.87 6.69 19.42
N THR A 25 -10.42 7.76 18.77
CA THR A 25 -10.89 8.10 17.43
C THR A 25 -10.26 7.18 16.39
N LYS A 26 -11.02 6.18 15.95
CA LYS A 26 -10.65 5.31 14.83
C LYS A 26 -10.17 6.18 13.66
N PRO A 27 -8.95 5.97 13.13
CA PRO A 27 -8.52 6.71 11.96
C PRO A 27 -9.49 6.44 10.82
N LYS A 28 -9.97 7.50 10.16
CA LYS A 28 -10.71 7.36 8.91
C LYS A 28 -9.87 6.49 7.99
N ALA A 29 -10.47 5.46 7.41
CA ALA A 29 -9.81 4.66 6.40
C ALA A 29 -9.38 5.63 5.29
N THR A 30 -8.08 5.94 5.21
CA THR A 30 -7.51 6.55 4.01
C THR A 30 -7.93 5.65 2.87
N PRO A 31 -8.44 6.15 1.73
CA PRO A 31 -8.76 5.32 0.58
C PRO A 31 -7.49 4.59 0.14
N LYS A 32 -7.28 3.42 0.72
CA LYS A 32 -6.19 2.52 0.39
C LYS A 32 -6.54 2.01 -0.99
N ARG A 33 -5.66 2.27 -1.97
CA ARG A 33 -5.58 1.65 -3.30
C ARG A 33 -6.09 2.46 -4.51
N ALA A 34 -6.11 3.80 -4.47
CA ALA A 34 -6.11 4.57 -5.72
C ALA A 34 -4.79 4.40 -6.52
N ASN A 35 -3.70 4.01 -5.84
CA ASN A 35 -2.36 3.86 -6.43
C ASN A 35 -1.93 2.38 -6.52
N GLY A 36 -2.86 1.48 -6.79
CA GLY A 36 -2.61 0.03 -6.87
C GLY A 36 -2.43 -0.48 -8.31
N GLY A 37 -2.10 -1.76 -8.45
CA GLY A 37 -2.00 -2.43 -9.76
C GLY A 37 -3.29 -2.33 -10.59
N HIS A 38 -4.45 -2.34 -9.93
CA HIS A 38 -5.75 -2.17 -10.61
C HIS A 38 -5.90 -0.80 -11.24
N ALA A 39 -5.62 0.28 -10.50
CA ALA A 39 -5.68 1.64 -11.04
C ALA A 39 -4.71 1.83 -12.21
N ARG A 40 -3.48 1.29 -12.09
CA ARG A 40 -2.50 1.27 -13.19
C ARG A 40 -3.02 0.49 -14.40
N ALA A 41 -3.64 -0.67 -14.20
CA ALA A 41 -4.18 -1.46 -15.29
C ALA A 41 -5.31 -0.74 -16.03
N SER A 42 -6.19 -0.05 -15.31
CA SER A 42 -7.30 0.72 -15.90
C SER A 42 -6.83 1.91 -16.73
N SER A 43 -5.68 2.52 -16.41
CA SER A 43 -5.14 3.67 -17.15
C SER A 43 -4.28 3.32 -18.37
N MET A 44 -4.12 2.03 -18.72
CA MET A 44 -3.22 1.60 -19.79
C MET A 44 -3.96 1.17 -21.05
N SER A 45 -3.40 1.49 -22.22
CA SER A 45 -3.88 0.95 -23.49
C SER A 45 -3.65 -0.57 -23.57
N SER A 46 -4.37 -1.24 -24.46
CA SER A 46 -4.18 -2.67 -24.76
C SER A 46 -2.76 -2.95 -25.25
N GLU A 47 -2.23 -2.11 -26.13
CA GLU A 47 -0.88 -2.21 -26.68
C GLU A 47 0.20 -2.12 -25.59
N ARG A 48 0.09 -1.11 -24.71
CA ARG A 48 1.04 -0.95 -23.60
C ARG A 48 1.00 -2.13 -22.63
N ARG A 49 -0.17 -2.75 -22.42
CA ARG A 49 -0.29 -3.98 -21.63
C ARG A 49 0.42 -5.17 -22.31
N GLN A 50 0.29 -5.32 -23.63
CA GLN A 50 0.96 -6.37 -24.38
C GLN A 50 2.48 -6.22 -24.38
N GLU A 51 3.00 -5.00 -24.48
CA GLU A 51 4.44 -4.72 -24.39
C GLU A 51 5.02 -5.15 -23.04
N ILE A 52 4.35 -4.80 -21.94
CA ILE A 52 4.79 -5.19 -20.59
C ILE A 52 4.73 -6.70 -20.40
N ALA A 53 3.70 -7.37 -20.93
CA ALA A 53 3.60 -8.82 -20.86
C ALA A 53 4.76 -9.51 -21.59
N ARG A 54 5.12 -9.03 -22.79
CA ARG A 54 6.28 -9.54 -23.56
C ARG A 54 7.58 -9.32 -22.80
N ALA A 55 7.83 -8.11 -22.31
CA ALA A 55 9.03 -7.80 -21.53
C ALA A 55 9.15 -8.66 -20.26
N ALA A 56 8.03 -8.89 -19.56
CA ALA A 56 8.00 -9.75 -18.38
C ALA A 56 8.27 -11.22 -18.72
N ALA A 57 7.75 -11.73 -19.84
CA ALA A 57 8.02 -13.08 -20.32
C ALA A 57 9.50 -13.24 -20.68
N SER A 58 10.07 -12.29 -21.43
CA SER A 58 11.50 -12.27 -21.75
C SER A 58 12.38 -12.25 -20.49
N ALA A 59 12.05 -11.43 -19.49
CA ALA A 59 12.83 -11.38 -18.25
C ALA A 59 12.72 -12.66 -17.40
N ARG A 60 11.56 -13.33 -17.42
CA ARG A 60 11.31 -14.54 -16.62
C ARG A 60 11.82 -15.81 -17.29
N TRP A 61 11.71 -15.89 -18.61
CA TRP A 61 11.88 -17.12 -19.37
C TRP A 61 12.93 -17.01 -20.48
N GLY A 62 13.43 -15.80 -20.76
CA GLY A 62 14.53 -15.57 -21.69
C GLY A 62 15.87 -15.89 -21.07
N HIS A 63 16.06 -17.14 -20.64
CA HIS A 63 17.40 -17.67 -20.42
C HIS A 63 18.13 -17.66 -21.77
N ASP A 64 19.34 -17.12 -21.74
CA ASP A 64 20.31 -17.07 -22.82
C ASP A 64 20.48 -18.44 -23.49
N ASN A 65 20.32 -18.46 -24.81
CA ASN A 65 20.95 -19.47 -25.64
C ASN A 65 22.20 -18.80 -26.26
N GLY A 66 23.32 -18.77 -25.53
CA GLY A 66 24.62 -18.32 -26.04
C GLY A 66 25.50 -17.62 -25.03
#